data_AF-A0A3R7VE70-F1
#
_entry.id   AF-A0A3R7VE70-F1
#
_cell.length_a   1.000
_cell.length_b   1.000
_cell.length_c   1.000
_cell.angle_alpha   90.00
_cell.angle_beta   90.00
_cell.angle_gamma   90.00
#
_symmetry.space_group_name_H-M   'P 1'
#
loop_
_entity.id
_entity.type
_entity.pdbx_description
1 polymer ?
#
loop_
_entity_poly.entity_id
_entity_poly.type
_entity_poly.pdbx_seq_one_letter_code
_entity_poly.pdbx_strand_id
1 'polypeptide(L)'
;MAETWEDVTWDERHPLKEWVVEYTVSVNGEENHHLNILYGENLADVQRSLLHELRKTYVENERIDVTVHRMEEIQTTADSLFFEGCFTP
;
A
#
# COMPACT_ATOMS: atom_id res chain seq x y z
N MET A 1 -44.54 -9.61 21.28
CA MET A 1 -44.20 -8.81 20.09
C MET A 1 -42.78 -9.23 19.74
N ALA A 2 -42.60 -9.92 18.62
CA ALA A 2 -41.28 -10.42 18.22
C ALA A 2 -40.59 -9.29 17.44
N GLU A 3 -39.46 -8.82 17.94
CA GLU A 3 -38.64 -7.80 17.30
C GLU A 3 -37.96 -8.45 16.09
N THR A 4 -38.35 -8.01 14.89
CA THR A 4 -37.82 -8.46 13.61
C THR A 4 -36.41 -7.91 13.42
N TRP A 5 -35.42 -8.81 13.43
CA TRP A 5 -34.01 -8.55 13.15
C TRP A 5 -33.76 -8.36 11.63
N GLU A 6 -34.55 -7.52 10.98
CA GLU A 6 -34.51 -7.30 9.53
C GLU A 6 -34.06 -5.88 9.18
N ASP A 7 -32.91 -5.43 9.71
CA ASP A 7 -32.23 -4.25 9.14
C ASP A 7 -30.78 -4.12 9.64
N VAL A 8 -30.02 -5.23 9.66
CA VAL A 8 -28.56 -5.12 9.71
C VAL A 8 -28.09 -5.04 8.26
N THR A 9 -28.12 -3.83 7.70
CA THR A 9 -27.33 -3.52 6.50
C THR A 9 -25.87 -3.64 6.91
N TRP A 10 -25.26 -4.80 6.64
CA TRP A 10 -23.82 -4.93 6.67
C TRP A 10 -23.31 -3.92 5.66
N ASP A 11 -22.75 -2.82 6.15
CA ASP A 11 -22.08 -1.79 5.36
C ASP A 11 -21.16 -2.53 4.39
N GLU A 12 -21.52 -2.54 3.11
CA GLU A 12 -20.77 -3.20 2.03
C GLU A 12 -19.48 -2.40 1.79
N ARG A 13 -18.65 -2.24 2.83
CA ARG A 13 -17.29 -1.73 2.71
C ARG A 13 -16.59 -2.73 1.83
N HIS A 14 -16.46 -2.37 0.56
CA HIS A 14 -15.63 -3.10 -0.38
C HIS A 14 -14.29 -3.37 0.31
N PRO A 15 -13.80 -4.62 0.34
CA PRO A 15 -12.51 -4.91 0.94
C PRO A 15 -11.48 -4.00 0.28
N LEU A 16 -10.74 -3.24 1.09
CA LEU A 16 -9.73 -2.32 0.57
C LEU A 16 -8.75 -3.14 -0.27
N LYS A 17 -8.59 -2.76 -1.54
CA LYS A 17 -7.63 -3.41 -2.42
C LYS A 17 -6.22 -3.15 -1.91
N GLU A 18 -5.37 -4.15 -2.07
CA GLU A 18 -3.96 -4.05 -1.73
C GLU A 18 -3.19 -3.52 -2.94
N TRP A 19 -2.25 -2.62 -2.71
CA TRP A 19 -1.44 -2.00 -3.74
C TRP A 19 0.02 -2.08 -3.38
N VAL A 20 0.83 -2.58 -4.30
CA VAL A 20 2.28 -2.54 -4.17
C VAL A 20 2.77 -1.19 -4.67
N VAL A 21 3.50 -0.48 -3.82
CA VAL A 21 4.04 0.84 -4.12
C VAL A 21 5.54 0.82 -3.89
N GLU A 22 6.27 0.98 -4.98
CA GLU A 22 7.73 1.05 -4.99
C GLU A 22 8.14 2.47 -5.36
N TYR A 23 8.94 3.10 -4.50
CA TYR A 23 9.36 4.47 -4.69
C TYR A 23 10.73 4.72 -4.11
N THR A 24 11.40 5.71 -4.67
CA THR A 24 12.68 6.20 -4.22
C THR A 24 12.52 7.63 -3.71
N VAL A 25 13.11 7.92 -2.54
CA VAL A 25 13.17 9.27 -1.96
C VAL A 25 14.61 9.74 -1.94
N SER A 26 14.88 10.86 -2.60
CA SER A 26 16.16 11.56 -2.55
C SER A 26 16.09 12.66 -1.50
N VAL A 27 16.94 12.57 -0.48
CA VAL A 27 17.02 13.52 0.63
C VAL A 27 18.49 13.84 0.91
N ASN A 28 18.86 15.13 0.84
CA ASN A 28 20.24 15.59 1.08
C ASN A 28 21.33 14.86 0.25
N GLY A 29 20.99 14.36 -0.94
CA GLY A 29 21.90 13.62 -1.81
C GLY A 29 21.98 12.12 -1.53
N GLU A 30 21.25 11.62 -0.54
CA GLU A 30 21.09 10.20 -0.26
C GLU A 30 19.80 9.67 -0.86
N GLU A 31 19.89 8.51 -1.49
CA GLU A 31 18.77 7.84 -2.13
C GLU A 31 18.25 6.71 -1.24
N ASN A 32 16.97 6.76 -0.87
CA ASN A 32 16.32 5.75 -0.06
C ASN A 32 15.24 5.06 -0.89
N HIS A 33 15.40 3.75 -1.09
CA HIS A 33 14.46 2.93 -1.83
C HIS A 33 13.47 2.25 -0.89
N HIS A 34 12.18 2.33 -1.22
CA HIS A 34 11.08 1.83 -0.40
C HIS A 34 10.14 0.96 -1.22
N LEU A 35 9.70 -0.13 -0.60
CA LEU A 35 8.65 -1.00 -1.10
C LEU A 35 7.59 -1.14 0.01
N ASN A 36 6.41 -0.59 -0.23
CA ASN A 36 5.31 -0.60 0.72
C ASN A 36 4.05 -1.23 0.11
N ILE A 37 3.23 -1.84 0.96
CA ILE A 37 1.88 -2.28 0.62
C ILE A 37 0.91 -1.27 1.20
N LEU A 38 0.14 -0.62 0.35
CA LEU A 38 -0.89 0.36 0.73
C LEU A 38 -2.28 -0.20 0.44
N TYR A 39 -3.27 0.28 1.19
CA TYR A 39 -4.67 -0.13 1.06
C TYR A 39 -5.48 1.03 0.51
N GLY A 40 -6.29 0.79 -0.53
CA GLY A 40 -7.12 1.83 -1.13
C GLY A 40 -8.08 1.30 -2.18
N GLU A 41 -9.26 1.90 -2.28
CA GLU A 41 -10.29 1.49 -3.25
C GLU A 41 -9.89 1.83 -4.70
N ASN A 42 -9.11 2.90 -4.88
CA ASN A 42 -8.64 3.37 -6.17
C ASN A 42 -7.25 4.01 -6.05
N LEU A 43 -6.65 4.33 -7.20
CA LEU A 43 -5.32 4.94 -7.29
C LEU A 43 -5.21 6.25 -6.48
N ALA A 44 -6.26 7.07 -6.43
CA ALA A 44 -6.22 8.35 -5.73
C ALA A 44 -6.15 8.17 -4.21
N ASP A 45 -6.83 7.16 -3.66
CA ASP A 45 -6.73 6.82 -2.24
C ASP A 45 -5.32 6.32 -1.89
N VAL A 46 -4.73 5.50 -2.75
CA VAL A 46 -3.35 5.00 -2.59
C VAL A 46 -2.33 6.14 -2.65
N GLN A 47 -2.51 7.09 -3.58
CA GLN A 47 -1.67 8.29 -3.67
C GLN A 47 -1.77 9.16 -2.40
N ARG A 48 -2.97 9.34 -1.84
CA ARG A 48 -3.15 10.08 -0.58
C ARG A 48 -2.46 9.37 0.58
N SER A 49 -2.60 8.06 0.68
CA SER A 49 -1.93 7.24 1.70
C SER A 49 -0.41 7.34 1.57
N LEU A 50 0.13 7.26 0.36
CA LEU A 50 1.57 7.45 0.10
C LEU A 50 2.06 8.83 0.57
N LEU A 51 1.33 9.89 0.22
CA LEU A 51 1.68 11.25 0.65
C LEU A 51 1.64 11.40 2.18
N HIS A 52 0.69 10.74 2.85
CA HIS A 52 0.61 10.75 4.30
C HIS A 52 1.85 10.07 4.93
N GLU A 53 2.23 8.90 4.43
CA GLU A 53 3.42 8.17 4.88
C GLU A 53 4.72 8.92 4.63
N LEU A 54 4.86 9.56 3.46
CA LEU A 54 6.00 10.42 3.15
C LEU A 54 6.10 11.60 4.12
N ARG A 55 4.98 12.27 4.39
CA ARG A 55 4.95 13.38 5.36
C ARG A 55 5.31 12.92 6.76
N LYS A 56 4.93 11.71 7.16
CA LYS A 56 5.23 11.14 8.49
C LYS A 56 6.67 10.67 8.62
N THR A 57 7.24 10.12 7.55
CA THR A 57 8.61 9.57 7.56
C THR A 57 9.66 10.66 7.39
N TYR A 58 9.37 11.69 6.60
CA TYR A 58 10.35 12.73 6.24
C TYR A 58 9.98 14.12 6.80
N VAL A 59 9.30 14.19 7.96
CA VAL A 59 8.82 15.44 8.60
C VAL A 59 9.91 16.51 8.70
N GLU A 60 11.14 16.11 9.01
CA GLU A 60 12.25 17.02 9.30
C GLU A 60 12.98 17.53 8.03
N ASN A 61 12.62 17.05 6.85
CA ASN A 61 13.30 17.41 5.60
C ASN A 61 12.54 18.50 4.86
N GLU A 62 13.21 19.62 4.56
CA GLU A 62 12.63 20.80 3.92
C GLU A 62 12.15 20.53 2.48
N ARG A 63 12.88 19.66 1.78
CA ARG A 63 12.56 19.23 0.41
C ARG A 63 13.04 17.81 0.19
N ILE A 64 12.15 16.98 -0.32
CA ILE A 64 12.44 15.64 -0.81
C ILE A 64 11.97 15.52 -2.25
N ASP A 65 12.74 14.82 -3.07
CA ASP A 65 12.32 14.44 -4.41
C ASP A 65 11.90 12.97 -4.36
N VAL A 66 10.69 12.67 -4.82
CA VAL A 66 10.11 11.33 -4.76
C VAL A 66 9.84 10.83 -6.17
N THR A 67 10.41 9.69 -6.51
CA THR A 67 10.17 8.99 -7.79
C THR A 67 9.43 7.70 -7.51
N VAL A 68 8.21 7.58 -8.03
CA VAL A 68 7.43 6.33 -7.93
C VAL A 68 7.78 5.44 -9.13
N HIS A 69 8.27 4.24 -8.87
CA HIS A 69 8.62 3.25 -9.90
C HIS A 69 7.44 2.34 -10.21
N ARG A 70 6.69 1.94 -9.17
CA ARG A 70 5.57 1.01 -9.28
C ARG A 70 4.44 1.43 -8.36
N MET A 71 3.20 1.37 -8.85
CA MET A 71 1.98 1.57 -8.06
C MET A 71 0.88 0.74 -8.69
N GLU A 72 0.78 -0.52 -8.27
CA GLU A 72 -0.07 -1.52 -8.92
C GLU A 72 -0.94 -2.24 -7.89
N GLU A 73 -2.18 -2.55 -8.27
CA GLU A 73 -3.08 -3.37 -7.47
C GLU A 73 -2.52 -4.80 -7.41
N ILE A 74 -2.37 -5.33 -6.19
CA ILE A 74 -1.99 -6.72 -5.96
C ILE A 74 -3.21 -7.57 -6.30
N GLN A 75 -3.22 -8.11 -7.51
CA GLN A 75 -4.19 -9.14 -7.87
C GLN A 75 -3.73 -10.45 -7.23
N THR A 76 -4.60 -11.09 -6.46
CA THR A 76 -4.35 -12.41 -5.88
C THR A 76 -4.37 -13.50 -6.97
N THR A 77 -3.47 -13.42 -7.95
CA THR A 77 -3.15 -14.58 -8.80
C THR A 77 -2.14 -15.40 -8.01
N ALA A 78 -2.68 -16.28 -7.15
CA ALA A 78 -1.91 -17.23 -6.38
C ALA A 78 -1.31 -18.30 -7.30
N ASP A 79 -0.32 -17.95 -8.09
CA ASP A 79 0.71 -18.93 -8.45
C ASP A 79 1.57 -19.06 -7.22
N SER A 80 1.24 -20.09 -6.42
CA SER A 80 2.04 -20.54 -5.30
C SER A 80 3.37 -21.03 -5.85
N LEU A 81 4.27 -20.10 -6.17
CA LEU A 81 5.66 -20.39 -6.47
C LEU A 81 6.25 -20.86 -5.15
N PHE A 82 6.13 -22.16 -4.91
CA PHE A 82 6.83 -22.86 -3.84
C PHE A 82 8.31 -22.52 -4.00
N PHE A 83 8.87 -21.88 -2.98
CA PHE A 83 10.31 -21.62 -2.93
C PHE A 83 11.00 -22.98 -2.72
N GLU A 84 11.41 -23.64 -3.82
CA GLU A 84 12.26 -24.82 -3.77
C GLU A 84 13.63 -24.38 -3.25
N GLY A 85 13.79 -24.44 -1.92
CA GLY A 85 14.88 -23.82 -1.18
C GLY A 85 16.28 -24.20 -1.63
N CYS A 86 16.83 -23.47 -2.60
CA CYS A 86 18.27 -23.38 -2.82
C CYS A 86 18.87 -22.36 -1.84
N PHE A 87 18.85 -22.69 -0.55
CA PHE A 87 19.77 -22.07 0.42
C PHE A 87 21.13 -22.78 0.27
N THR A 88 22.11 -22.09 -0.31
CA THR A 88 23.53 -22.45 -0.15
C THR A 88 24.10 -21.66 1.04
N PRO A 89 24.61 -22.32 2.09
CA PRO A 89 25.16 -21.67 3.28
C PRO A 89 26.44 -20.88 3.01
#